data_AF-X6I132-F1
#
_entry.id   AF-X6I132-F1
#
_cell.length_a   1.000
_cell.length_b   1.000
_cell.length_c   1.000
_cell.angle_alpha   90.00
_cell.angle_beta   90.00
_cell.angle_gamma   90.00
#
_symmetry.space_group_name_H-M   'P 1'
#
loop_
_entity.id
_entity.type
_entity.pdbx_description
1 polymer ?
#
loop_
_entity_poly.entity_id
_entity_poly.type
_entity_poly.pdbx_seq_one_letter_code
_entity_poly.pdbx_strand_id
1 'polypeptide(L)'
;MLDEKSMHYKVRGVVAEQIENGRRFWLYQASDEIGREWYVVVGTGKSPLKSTMKMRGWMYGKENVLGHPPDRFLRDEIDEQHIADADAK
;
A
#
# COMPACT_ATOMS: atom_id res chain seq x y z
N MET A 1 21.85 19.02 6.96
CA MET A 1 21.15 17.76 7.23
C MET A 1 19.98 18.10 8.14
N LEU A 2 18.75 17.95 7.66
CA LEU A 2 17.59 18.04 8.55
C LEU A 2 17.59 16.75 9.37
N ASP A 3 17.73 16.89 10.69
CA ASP A 3 17.40 15.82 11.65
C ASP A 3 15.89 15.58 11.56
N GLU A 4 15.48 14.83 10.55
CA GLU A 4 14.09 14.43 10.40
C GLU A 4 13.81 13.38 11.46
N LYS A 5 13.05 13.79 12.48
CA LYS A 5 12.68 12.95 13.61
C LYS A 5 11.95 11.72 13.09
N SER A 6 12.40 10.52 13.44
CA SER A 6 11.76 9.28 13.01
C SER A 6 10.28 9.27 13.41
N MET A 7 9.40 9.11 12.43
CA MET A 7 7.96 9.06 12.64
C MET A 7 7.54 7.63 12.98
N HIS A 8 6.89 7.45 14.12
CA HIS A 8 6.36 6.15 14.54
C HIS A 8 4.87 6.05 14.20
N TYR A 9 4.47 4.86 13.76
CA TYR A 9 3.09 4.54 13.46
C TYR A 9 2.63 3.36 14.29
N LYS A 10 1.43 3.49 14.86
CA LYS A 10 0.71 2.36 15.43
C LYS A 10 -0.13 1.71 14.34
N VAL A 11 0.36 0.59 13.83
CA VAL A 11 -0.36 -0.21 12.83
C VAL A 11 -1.42 -1.06 13.54
N ARG A 12 -2.66 -0.98 13.07
CA ARG A 12 -3.81 -1.79 13.47
C ARG A 12 -3.96 -2.99 12.52
N GLY A 13 -5.03 -3.77 12.68
CA GLY A 13 -5.30 -4.93 11.82
C GLY A 13 -5.53 -4.58 10.36
N VAL A 14 -5.63 -5.63 9.53
CA VAL A 14 -6.07 -5.53 8.13
C VAL A 14 -7.51 -5.00 8.11
N VAL A 15 -7.74 -3.98 7.29
CA VAL A 15 -9.07 -3.37 7.10
C VAL A 15 -9.63 -3.61 5.70
N ALA A 16 -8.80 -4.01 4.75
CA ALA A 16 -9.20 -4.49 3.42
C ALA A 16 -8.14 -5.42 2.84
N GLU A 17 -8.53 -6.35 1.99
CA GLU A 17 -7.62 -7.20 1.21
C GLU A 17 -8.18 -7.48 -0.18
N GLN A 18 -7.29 -7.67 -1.15
CA GLN A 18 -7.67 -8.00 -2.52
C GLN A 18 -6.62 -8.90 -3.17
N ILE A 19 -7.09 -9.84 -4.00
CA ILE A 19 -6.24 -10.70 -4.81
C ILE A 19 -6.57 -10.44 -6.27
N GLU A 20 -5.55 -10.13 -7.07
CA GLU A 20 -5.72 -9.81 -8.47
C GLU A 20 -4.49 -10.21 -9.28
N ASN A 21 -4.67 -10.84 -10.44
CA ASN A 21 -3.60 -11.20 -11.37
C ASN A 21 -2.41 -11.96 -10.75
N GLY A 22 -2.68 -12.79 -9.73
CA GLY A 22 -1.64 -13.55 -9.00
C GLY A 22 -0.84 -12.70 -8.02
N ARG A 23 -1.38 -11.55 -7.62
CA ARG A 23 -0.90 -10.68 -6.55
C ARG A 23 -1.90 -10.61 -5.42
N ARG A 24 -1.41 -10.31 -4.24
CA ARG A 24 -2.20 -10.11 -3.04
C ARG A 24 -1.81 -8.77 -2.43
N PHE A 25 -2.83 -8.03 -2.05
CA PHE A 25 -2.73 -6.70 -1.46
C PHE A 25 -3.48 -6.71 -0.13
N TRP A 26 -2.89 -6.05 0.86
CA TRP A 26 -3.50 -5.80 2.16
C TRP A 26 -3.44 -4.32 2.47
N LEU A 27 -4.53 -3.81 3.04
CA LEU A 27 -4.60 -2.47 3.60
C LEU A 27 -4.65 -2.60 5.13
N TYR A 28 -3.69 -1.98 5.81
CA TYR A 28 -3.69 -1.84 7.25
C TYR A 28 -4.05 -0.40 7.61
N GLN A 29 -4.87 -0.22 8.64
CA GLN A 29 -5.05 1.12 9.22
C GLN A 29 -3.88 1.39 10.17
N ALA A 30 -3.35 2.61 10.15
CA ALA A 30 -2.33 3.06 11.08
C ALA A 30 -2.67 4.45 11.62
N SER A 31 -2.06 4.81 12.75
CA SER A 31 -2.14 6.18 13.27
C SER A 31 -0.77 6.66 13.74
N ASP A 32 -0.49 7.94 13.56
CA ASP A 32 0.74 8.55 14.06
C ASP A 32 0.62 9.00 15.52
N GLU A 33 1.70 9.59 16.05
CA GLU A 33 1.80 10.05 17.45
C GLU A 33 0.79 11.16 17.80
N ILE A 34 0.29 11.91 16.83
CA ILE A 34 -0.70 12.98 17.03
C ILE A 34 -2.13 12.54 16.66
N GLY A 35 -2.31 11.27 16.30
CA GLY A 35 -3.62 10.67 16.04
C GLY A 35 -4.14 10.82 14.61
N ARG A 36 -3.32 11.28 13.64
CA ARG A 36 -3.72 11.26 12.22
C ARG A 36 -3.84 9.83 11.74
N GLU A 37 -4.89 9.54 10.98
CA GLU A 37 -5.10 8.22 10.40
C GLU A 37 -4.39 8.07 9.05
N TRP A 38 -3.77 6.91 8.87
CA TRP A 38 -3.00 6.51 7.70
C TRP A 38 -3.47 5.15 7.24
N TYR A 39 -3.27 4.88 5.96
CA TYR A 39 -3.32 3.51 5.45
C TYR A 39 -1.93 3.04 5.05
N VAL A 40 -1.64 1.78 5.35
CA VAL A 40 -0.42 1.10 4.94
C VAL A 40 -0.82 0.02 3.94
N VAL A 41 -0.35 0.17 2.71
CA VAL A 41 -0.57 -0.79 1.63
C VAL A 41 0.60 -1.76 1.63
N VAL A 42 0.30 -3.06 1.61
CA VAL A 42 1.29 -4.13 1.49
C VAL A 42 0.94 -4.97 0.27
N GLY A 43 1.91 -5.14 -0.63
CA GLY A 43 1.74 -5.91 -1.86
C GLY A 43 2.75 -7.06 -1.99
N THR A 44 2.30 -8.19 -2.52
CA THR A 44 3.18 -9.30 -2.93
C THR A 44 2.62 -10.03 -4.15
N GLY A 45 3.46 -10.77 -4.88
CA GLY A 45 3.01 -11.65 -5.96
C GLY A 45 3.90 -11.64 -7.18
N LYS A 46 3.30 -11.79 -8.37
CA LYS A 46 4.03 -11.88 -9.65
C LYS A 46 4.57 -10.52 -10.10
N SER A 47 5.78 -10.52 -10.67
CA SER A 47 6.39 -9.35 -11.30
C SER A 47 5.61 -8.89 -12.54
N PRO A 48 5.44 -7.57 -12.75
CA PRO A 48 4.84 -7.03 -13.97
C PRO A 48 5.71 -7.24 -15.21
N LEU A 49 7.03 -7.33 -15.02
CA LEU A 49 8.01 -7.45 -16.10
C LEU A 49 8.23 -8.92 -16.50
N LYS A 50 8.14 -9.83 -15.54
CA LYS A 50 8.34 -11.27 -15.80
C LYS A 50 7.42 -12.12 -14.92
N SER A 51 6.36 -12.66 -15.51
CA SER A 51 5.31 -13.41 -14.82
C SER A 51 5.78 -14.70 -14.12
N THR A 52 6.96 -15.22 -14.51
CA THR A 52 7.60 -16.38 -13.86
C THR A 52 8.40 -15.99 -12.61
N MET A 53 8.61 -14.70 -12.35
CA MET A 53 9.29 -14.19 -11.16
C MET A 53 8.29 -13.68 -10.13
N LYS A 54 8.55 -13.98 -8.85
CA LYS A 54 7.88 -13.32 -7.73
C LYS A 54 8.58 -11.99 -7.42
N MET A 55 7.81 -10.94 -7.20
CA MET A 55 8.30 -9.71 -6.57
C MET A 55 8.59 -9.97 -5.09
N ARG A 56 9.65 -9.33 -4.59
CA ARG A 56 9.79 -9.14 -3.14
C ARG A 56 8.58 -8.33 -2.67
N GLY A 57 8.04 -8.69 -1.51
CA GLY A 57 6.95 -7.92 -0.92
C GLY A 57 7.37 -6.46 -0.73
N TRP A 58 6.44 -5.55 -0.93
CA TRP A 58 6.63 -4.11 -0.73
C TRP A 58 5.55 -3.57 0.21
N MET A 59 5.86 -2.43 0.83
CA MET A 59 4.99 -1.75 1.77
C MET A 59 5.22 -0.25 1.64
N TYR A 60 4.15 0.54 1.65
CA TYR A 60 4.22 1.98 1.85
C TYR A 60 3.01 2.49 2.63
N GLY A 61 3.19 3.62 3.33
CA GLY A 61 2.11 4.32 4.02
C GLY A 61 1.67 5.55 3.23
N LYS A 62 0.37 5.81 3.15
CA LYS A 62 -0.22 6.99 2.51
C LYS A 62 -1.34 7.53 3.39
N GLU A 63 -1.39 8.85 3.54
CA GLU A 63 -2.44 9.52 4.29
C GLU A 63 -3.75 9.43 3.51
N ASN A 64 -4.86 9.11 4.20
CA ASN A 64 -6.19 9.08 3.58
C ASN A 64 -6.84 10.47 3.61
N VAL A 65 -6.21 11.44 2.95
CA VAL A 65 -6.65 12.85 2.97
C VAL A 65 -8.08 13.01 2.45
N LEU A 66 -8.48 12.18 1.49
CA LEU A 66 -9.81 12.21 0.87
C LEU A 66 -10.89 11.47 1.67
N GLY A 67 -10.54 10.83 2.78
CA GLY A 67 -11.49 10.09 3.62
C GLY A 67 -12.16 8.91 2.91
N HIS A 68 -11.46 8.27 1.95
CA HIS A 68 -12.01 7.13 1.23
C HIS A 68 -12.23 5.93 2.17
N PRO A 69 -13.30 5.14 1.97
CA PRO A 69 -13.47 3.88 2.67
C PRO A 69 -12.37 2.88 2.27
N PRO A 70 -11.98 1.94 3.14
CA PRO A 70 -10.85 1.02 2.93
C PRO A 70 -10.84 0.33 1.56
N ASP A 71 -11.96 -0.25 1.14
CA ASP A 71 -12.02 -1.00 -0.13
C ASP A 71 -11.84 -0.11 -1.36
N ARG A 72 -12.37 1.12 -1.31
CA ARG A 72 -12.19 2.09 -2.39
C ARG A 72 -10.74 2.55 -2.46
N PHE A 73 -10.18 2.91 -1.30
CA PHE A 73 -8.77 3.31 -1.21
C PHE A 73 -7.85 2.22 -1.75
N LEU A 74 -8.04 0.96 -1.32
CA LEU A 74 -7.23 -0.16 -1.78
C LEU A 74 -7.35 -0.37 -3.29
N ARG A 75 -8.54 -0.21 -3.87
CA ARG A 75 -8.73 -0.29 -5.32
C ARG A 75 -7.98 0.81 -6.06
N ASP A 76 -8.08 2.05 -5.60
CA ASP A 76 -7.38 3.18 -6.21
C ASP A 76 -5.86 2.93 -6.22
N GLU A 77 -5.29 2.39 -5.14
CA GLU A 77 -3.87 2.05 -5.04
C GLU A 77 -3.46 0.86 -5.93
N ILE A 78 -4.34 -0.12 -6.12
CA ILE A 78 -4.11 -1.23 -7.06
C ILE A 78 -4.09 -0.70 -8.50
N ASP A 79 -4.99 0.22 -8.84
CA ASP A 79 -5.03 0.86 -10.15
C ASP A 79 -3.78 1.73 -10.40
N GLU A 80 -3.33 2.51 -9.41
CA GLU A 80 -2.06 3.24 -9.46
C GLU A 80 -0.87 2.28 -9.69
N GLN A 81 -0.83 1.15 -8.99
CA GLN A 81 0.22 0.14 -9.20
C GLN A 81 0.17 -0.46 -10.61
N HIS A 82 -1.02 -0.70 -11.17
CA HIS A 82 -1.15 -1.19 -12.54
C HIS A 82 -0.64 -0.19 -13.57
N ILE A 83 -0.86 1.10 -13.35
CA ILE A 83 -0.33 2.18 -14.20
C ILE A 83 1.20 2.20 -14.11
N ALA A 84 1.76 2.22 -12.89
CA ALA A 84 3.21 2.23 -12.69
C ALA A 84 3.91 1.01 -13.32
N ASP A 85 3.26 -0.16 -13.27
CA ASP A 85 3.74 -1.38 -13.89
C ASP A 85 3.70 -1.35 -15.43
N ALA A 86 2.73 -0.66 -16.01
CA ALA A 86 2.64 -0.45 -17.45
C ALA A 86 3.75 0.48 -17.94
N ASP A 87 4.05 1.52 -17.17
CA ASP A 87 5.10 2.50 -17.46
C ASP A 87 6.52 1.92 -17.29
N ALA A 88 6.66 0.84 -16.52
CA ALA A 88 7.95 0.18 -16.29
C ALA A 88 8.39 -0.78 -17.43
N LYS A 89 7.54 -0.99 -18.45
CA LYS A 89 7.81 -1.89 -19.60
C LYS A 89 8.50 -1.17 -20.76
#